data_AF-B8H7B5-F1
#
_entry.id   AF-B8H7B5-F1
#
_cell.length_a   1.000
_cell.length_b   1.000
_cell.length_c   1.000
_cell.angle_alpha   90.00
_cell.angle_beta   90.00
_cell.angle_gamma   90.00
#
_symmetry.space_group_name_H-M   'P 1'
#
loop_
_entity.id
_entity.type
_entity.pdbx_description
1 polymer ?
#
loop_
_entity_poly.entity_id
_entity_poly.type
_entity_poly.pdbx_seq_one_letter_code
_entity_poly.pdbx_strand_id
1 'polypeptide(L)' 'MKTLVGSMDGKGPAEALYAVAELQKEVSRAEAALVRGARQAGLSWEAIALCLGVTKQAVHRKYGKQ' A
#
# COMPACT_ATOMS: atom_id res chain seq x y z
N MET A 1 -17.43 -28.56 -8.56
CA MET A 1 -17.14 -28.10 -7.19
C MET A 1 -17.59 -26.63 -7.11
N LYS A 2 -18.78 -26.37 -6.54
CA LYS A 2 -19.40 -25.04 -6.50
C LYS A 2 -19.21 -24.47 -5.10
N THR A 3 -18.21 -23.64 -4.90
CA THR A 3 -17.99 -22.97 -3.61
C THR A 3 -19.04 -21.89 -3.44
N LEU A 4 -20.02 -22.21 -2.61
CA LEU A 4 -20.92 -21.26 -1.96
C LEU A 4 -20.06 -20.39 -1.02
N VAL A 5 -19.46 -19.31 -1.53
CA VAL A 5 -19.05 -18.21 -0.65
C VAL A 5 -20.31 -17.42 -0.36
N GLY A 6 -20.84 -17.67 0.83
CA GLY A 6 -21.98 -16.99 1.40
C GLY A 6 -21.76 -15.48 1.39
N SER A 7 -22.83 -14.79 1.05
CA SER A 7 -23.01 -13.36 1.20
C SER A 7 -22.57 -12.91 2.59
N MET A 8 -21.45 -12.20 2.66
CA MET A 8 -21.19 -11.22 3.71
C MET A 8 -21.14 -9.90 2.96
N ASP A 9 -22.22 -9.13 3.09
CA ASP A 9 -22.37 -7.75 2.61
C ASP A 9 -22.28 -7.55 1.08
N GLY A 10 -23.21 -8.15 0.34
CA GLY A 10 -23.64 -7.66 -0.99
C GLY A 10 -22.64 -7.71 -2.14
N LYS A 11 -21.39 -8.15 -1.94
CA LYS A 11 -20.33 -8.15 -2.96
C LYS A 11 -19.74 -9.54 -3.11
N GLY A 12 -19.87 -10.13 -4.30
CA GLY A 12 -19.26 -11.42 -4.59
C GLY A 12 -17.73 -11.38 -4.43
N PRO A 13 -17.04 -12.53 -4.31
CA PRO A 13 -15.59 -12.58 -4.08
C PRO A 13 -14.76 -11.71 -5.04
N ALA A 14 -15.14 -11.66 -6.32
CA ALA A 14 -14.48 -10.83 -7.31
C ALA A 14 -14.66 -9.32 -7.02
N GLU A 15 -15.86 -8.89 -6.64
CA GLU A 15 -16.14 -7.48 -6.32
C GLU A 15 -15.44 -7.04 -5.03
N ALA A 16 -15.37 -7.92 -4.03
CA ALA A 16 -14.58 -7.68 -2.83
C ALA A 16 -13.07 -7.50 -3.16
N LEU A 17 -12.52 -8.32 -4.06
CA LEU A 17 -11.14 -8.17 -4.52
C LEU A 17 -10.92 -6.86 -5.29
N TYR A 18 -11.87 -6.44 -6.13
CA TYR A 18 -11.81 -5.12 -6.79
C TYR A 18 -11.79 -3.99 -5.77
N ALA A 19 -12.65 -4.04 -4.74
CA ALA A 19 -12.66 -3.03 -3.69
C ALA A 19 -11.31 -2.97 -2.94
N VAL A 20 -10.73 -4.12 -2.61
CA VAL A 20 -9.39 -4.20 -1.99
C VAL A 20 -8.32 -3.62 -2.92
N ALA A 21 -8.38 -3.90 -4.22
CA ALA A 21 -7.43 -3.35 -5.20
C ALA A 21 -7.52 -1.81 -5.28
N GLU A 22 -8.71 -1.23 -5.25
CA GLU A 22 -8.87 0.23 -5.20
C GLU A 22 -8.31 0.82 -3.90
N LEU A 23 -8.58 0.20 -2.75
CA LEU A 23 -8.00 0.62 -1.47
C LEU A 23 -6.47 0.58 -1.49
N GLN A 24 -5.88 -0.47 -2.09
CA GLN A 24 -4.43 -0.56 -2.23
C GLN A 24 -3.85 0.54 -3.12
N LYS A 25 -4.57 0.98 -4.16
CA LYS A 25 -4.17 2.14 -4.97
C LYS A 25 -4.20 3.43 -4.15
N GLU A 26 -5.24 3.65 -3.36
CA GLU A 26 -5.34 4.83 -2.48
C GLU A 26 -4.20 4.86 -1.47
N VAL A 27 -3.97 3.75 -0.76
CA VAL A 27 -2.87 3.60 0.19
C VAL A 27 -1.53 3.86 -0.50
N SER A 28 -1.32 3.29 -1.69
CA SER A 28 -0.06 3.49 -2.42
C SER A 28 0.18 4.96 -2.81
N ARG A 29 -0.87 5.72 -3.17
CA ARG A 29 -0.76 7.15 -3.47
C ARG A 29 -0.48 7.96 -2.21
N ALA A 30 -1.17 7.67 -1.11
CA ALA A 30 -0.93 8.33 0.18
C ALA A 30 0.49 8.07 0.69
N GLU A 31 0.93 6.80 0.66
CA GLU A 31 2.29 6.40 1.05
C GLU A 31 3.34 7.16 0.23
N ALA A 32 3.17 7.28 -1.09
CA ALA A 32 4.09 8.04 -1.95
C ALA A 32 4.16 9.54 -1.55
N ALA A 33 3.02 10.16 -1.25
CA ALA A 33 2.99 11.56 -0.81
C ALA A 33 3.69 11.74 0.55
N LEU A 34 3.43 10.84 1.50
CA LEU A 34 4.04 10.86 2.83
C LEU A 34 5.56 10.61 2.76
N VAL A 35 6.01 9.65 1.95
CA VAL A 35 7.45 9.37 1.74
C VAL A 35 8.16 10.59 1.16
N ARG A 36 7.57 11.27 0.16
CA ARG A 36 8.15 12.51 -0.38
C ARG A 36 8.21 13.61 0.68
N GLY A 37 7.14 13.81 1.44
CA GLY A 37 7.11 14.78 2.55
C GLY A 37 8.18 14.48 3.60
N ALA A 38 8.32 13.22 4.00
CA ALA A 38 9.35 12.77 4.95
C ALA A 38 10.77 13.01 4.42
N ARG A 39 11.02 12.74 3.13
CA ARG A 39 12.31 13.04 2.49
C ARG A 39 12.61 14.54 2.47
N GLN A 40 11.62 15.37 2.16
CA GLN A 40 11.76 16.83 2.20
C GLN A 40 12.01 17.36 3.61
N ALA A 41 11.42 16.73 4.62
CA ALA A 41 11.67 17.00 6.04
C ALA A 41 13.01 16.45 6.55
N GLY A 42 13.84 15.85 5.68
CA GLY A 42 15.18 15.39 6.03
C GLY A 42 15.27 13.98 6.62
N LEU A 43 14.17 13.24 6.72
CA LEU A 43 14.20 11.86 7.24
C LEU A 43 15.01 10.95 6.31
N SER A 44 15.89 10.13 6.88
CA SER A 44 16.66 9.15 6.12
C SER A 44 15.76 8.04 5.53
N TRP A 45 16.23 7.38 4.48
CA TRP A 45 15.53 6.21 3.93
C TRP A 45 15.34 5.07 4.95
N GLU A 46 16.25 4.95 5.91
CA GLU A 46 16.15 3.96 6.98
C GLU A 46 15.05 4.31 7.97
N ALA A 47 14.94 5.58 8.37
CA ALA A 47 13.87 6.05 9.24
C ALA A 47 12.49 5.85 8.59
N ILE A 48 12.37 6.19 7.30
CA ILE A 48 11.13 6.00 6.54
C ILE A 48 10.77 4.50 6.46
N ALA A 49 11.76 3.64 6.18
CA ALA A 49 11.54 2.20 6.10
C ALA A 49 11.09 1.61 7.44
N LEU A 50 11.69 2.06 8.55
CA LEU A 50 11.26 1.68 9.90
C LEU A 50 9.81 2.08 10.16
N CYS A 51 9.41 3.32 9.83
CA CYS A 51 8.03 3.78 10.00
C CYS A 51 7.02 2.97 9.16
N LEU A 52 7.42 2.52 7.96
CA LEU A 52 6.58 1.72 7.07
C LEU A 52 6.60 0.21 7.40
N GLY A 53 7.45 -0.23 8.33
CA GLY A 53 7.61 -1.65 8.67
C GLY A 53 8.22 -2.48 7.54
N VAL A 54 9.00 -1.86 6.66
CA VAL A 54 9.64 -2.53 5.52
C VAL A 54 11.16 -2.32 5.55
N THR A 55 11.88 -3.01 4.67
CA THR A 55 13.32 -2.83 4.56
C THR A 55 13.69 -1.53 3.83
N LYS A 56 14.85 -0.96 4.16
CA LYS A 56 15.42 0.20 3.43
C LYS A 56 15.44 -0.03 1.92
N GLN A 57 15.83 -1.24 1.49
CA GLN A 57 15.89 -1.63 0.08
C GLN A 57 14.50 -1.63 -0.58
N ALA A 58 13.47 -2.06 0.13
CA ALA A 58 12.09 -2.03 -0.38
C ALA A 58 11.62 -0.60 -0.64
N VAL A 59 11.83 0.32 0.32
CA VAL A 59 11.49 1.75 0.15
C VAL A 59 12.30 2.36 -0.98
N HIS A 60 13.62 2.13 -1.01
CA HIS A 60 14.49 2.70 -2.02
C HIS A 60 14.14 2.19 -3.43
N ARG A 61 13.79 0.91 -3.58
CA ARG A 61 13.33 0.37 -4.86
C ARG A 61 11.98 0.95 -5.30
N LYS A 62 11.06 1.17 -4.34
CA LYS A 62 9.70 1.66 -4.61
C LYS A 62 9.65 3.17 -4.86
N TYR A 63 10.50 3.94 -4.18
CA TYR A 63 10.42 5.41 -4.14
C TYR A 63 11.72 6.15 -4.49
N GLY A 64 12.86 5.47 -4.57
CA GLY A 64 14.17 6.09 -4.79
C GLY A 64 14.54 6.35 -6.27
N LYS A 65 13.65 6.05 -7.22
CA LYS A 65 13.84 6.31 -8.66
C LYS A 65 13.14 7.57 -9.19
N GLN A 66 12.59 8.40 -8.30
CA GLN A 66 12.15 9.76 -8.66
C GLN A 66 13.30 10.75 -8.52
#